data_AF-A0A329CXB0-F1
#
_entry.id   AF-A0A329CXB0-F1
#
_cell.length_a   1.000
_cell.length_b   1.000
_cell.length_c   1.000
_cell.angle_alpha   90.00
_cell.angle_beta   90.00
_cell.angle_gamma   90.00
#
_symmetry.space_group_name_H-M   'P 1'
#
loop_
_entity.id
_entity.type
_entity.pdbx_description
1 polymer ?
#
loop_
_entity_poly.entity_id
_entity_poly.type
_entity_poly.pdbx_seq_one_letter_code
_entity_poly.pdbx_strand_id
1 'polypeptide(L)'
;MCVIGLISLFFIRMIFMGVFVKRVDYWKMSRIIKVPYYFLAGSKWKESSGSQGCVPLNTLKCISFDRSAPNEPSPPRQVPVRELNKQVREKSREKSPPPALTSRPETTPPQDAEQIENPPTFDLLDVPGAMKNMGWPVSAELATEWFGSAKHIYDDNPNSVQPIDSATISLDWCLNFGGVKDKYNDLISRKIYNEAAGALIKNKIRPILERGFQQSIALDFNTKIFLKDLRKFHMDWQFQIVSVSSYDTLTSHLGMTDLTAALANFGIYAAIGHVEVRGDRYYKYDRSAKTRTYCMDAQIKVTHVYVYVKDNYSFNDSDGNSQYLGHWNKKGVILTKGSLVSELVNGRRLHTRFGNSIEAEMNFNWKYLFDRPLDKPVDKRTGVIRKFMERDVYWPVYNSTYNRWRERHNRGGDFMIYSKPKYVKLGRPIEVDVGVICRPAEKM
;
A
#
# COMPACT_ATOMS: atom_id res chain seq x y z
N MET A 1 -3.59 67.33 -47.30
CA MET A 1 -4.34 67.42 -46.03
C MET A 1 -5.47 66.42 -46.09
N CYS A 2 -5.74 65.53 -45.13
CA CYS A 2 -4.96 65.03 -44.01
C CYS A 2 -5.57 63.64 -43.73
N VAL A 3 -4.71 62.64 -43.67
CA VAL A 3 -5.00 61.26 -43.28
C VAL A 3 -5.07 61.23 -41.76
N ILE A 4 -6.17 60.80 -41.13
CA ILE A 4 -6.20 60.10 -39.82
C ILE A 4 -7.54 59.36 -39.77
N GLY A 5 -7.49 58.08 -40.07
CA GLY A 5 -8.56 57.12 -39.84
C GLY A 5 -7.91 55.79 -39.54
N LEU A 6 -7.28 55.64 -38.36
CA LEU A 6 -6.71 54.38 -37.85
C LEU A 6 -6.06 54.58 -36.46
N ILE A 7 -6.81 55.06 -35.45
CA ILE A 7 -6.30 55.13 -34.06
C ILE A 7 -7.13 54.29 -33.06
N SER A 8 -8.25 53.67 -33.45
CA SER A 8 -9.12 52.97 -32.48
C SER A 8 -8.96 51.44 -32.38
N LEU A 9 -7.97 50.82 -33.03
CA LEU A 9 -7.73 49.37 -32.90
C LEU A 9 -6.33 48.98 -32.41
N PHE A 10 -5.43 49.94 -32.18
CA PHE A 10 -4.05 49.63 -31.76
C PHE A 10 -3.81 49.60 -30.24
N PHE A 11 -4.79 49.98 -29.42
CA PHE A 11 -4.66 49.99 -27.94
C PHE A 11 -5.22 48.76 -27.22
N ILE A 12 -5.77 47.77 -27.93
CA ILE A 12 -6.18 46.47 -27.35
C ILE A 12 -5.29 45.36 -27.92
N ARG A 13 -3.97 45.48 -27.76
CA ARG A 13 -3.05 44.36 -28.04
C ARG A 13 -1.71 44.44 -27.31
N MET A 14 -1.64 45.18 -26.21
CA MET A 14 -0.55 45.07 -25.25
C MET A 14 -1.11 44.57 -23.92
N ILE A 15 -0.40 43.60 -23.33
CA ILE A 15 -0.65 42.92 -22.05
C ILE A 15 -1.56 41.68 -22.17
N PHE A 16 -0.98 40.59 -22.69
CA PHE A 16 -1.00 39.24 -22.09
C PHE A 16 -0.27 38.30 -23.07
N MET A 17 1.02 38.52 -23.32
CA MET A 17 1.90 37.41 -23.73
C MET A 17 2.22 36.60 -22.47
N GLY A 18 1.19 35.95 -21.93
CA GLY A 18 1.36 34.90 -20.94
C GLY A 18 1.87 33.67 -21.68
N VAL A 19 2.97 33.10 -21.22
CA VAL A 19 3.40 31.77 -21.65
C VAL A 19 2.22 30.82 -21.40
N PHE A 20 1.66 30.26 -22.46
CA PHE A 20 0.62 29.24 -22.34
C PHE A 20 1.30 27.95 -21.87
N VAL A 21 1.17 27.60 -20.59
CA VAL A 21 1.65 26.31 -20.07
C VAL A 21 0.54 25.28 -20.20
N LYS A 22 0.86 24.09 -20.72
CA LYS A 22 -0.12 23.00 -20.86
C LYS A 22 -0.56 22.53 -19.47
N ARG A 23 -1.87 22.57 -19.21
CA ARG A 23 -2.46 22.03 -17.97
C ARG A 23 -2.61 20.52 -18.04
N VAL A 24 -2.47 19.87 -16.89
CA VAL A 24 -2.60 18.42 -16.71
C VAL A 24 -3.85 18.11 -15.90
N ASP A 25 -4.60 17.08 -16.32
CA ASP A 25 -5.76 16.62 -15.59
C ASP A 25 -5.33 16.01 -14.25
N TYR A 26 -6.06 16.33 -13.17
CA TYR A 26 -5.83 15.73 -11.87
C TYR A 26 -7.14 15.35 -11.18
N TRP A 27 -7.04 14.38 -10.27
CA TRP A 27 -8.12 13.93 -9.42
C TRP A 27 -7.81 14.30 -7.98
N LYS A 28 -8.82 14.84 -7.30
CA LYS A 28 -8.76 15.10 -5.86
C LYS A 28 -9.93 14.44 -5.15
N MET A 29 -9.69 14.03 -3.92
CA MET A 29 -10.74 13.52 -3.05
C MET A 29 -11.65 14.66 -2.60
N SER A 30 -12.95 14.45 -2.74
CA SER A 30 -13.95 15.32 -2.11
C SER A 30 -13.90 15.15 -0.59
N ARG A 31 -14.11 16.25 0.15
CA ARG A 31 -14.16 16.19 1.62
C ARG A 31 -15.31 15.29 2.06
N ILE A 32 -15.02 14.40 3.01
CA ILE A 32 -16.04 13.64 3.73
C ILE A 32 -16.94 14.64 4.45
N ILE A 33 -18.23 14.66 4.09
CA ILE A 33 -19.23 15.35 4.91
C ILE A 33 -19.52 14.40 6.07
N LYS A 34 -19.09 14.77 7.29
CA LYS A 34 -19.53 14.07 8.51
C LYS A 34 -21.01 14.36 8.69
N VAL A 35 -21.86 13.44 8.25
CA VAL A 35 -23.30 13.45 8.58
C VAL A 35 -23.44 12.76 9.95
N PRO A 36 -24.21 13.33 10.91
CA PRO A 36 -24.51 12.60 12.13
C PRO A 36 -25.38 11.40 11.77
N TYR A 37 -25.04 10.22 12.30
CA TYR A 37 -25.65 8.89 12.05
C TYR A 37 -25.18 8.15 10.79
N TYR A 38 -24.28 7.18 11.01
CA TYR A 38 -23.93 5.95 10.26
C TYR A 38 -23.84 5.92 8.73
N PHE A 39 -24.08 7.01 8.03
CA PHE A 39 -23.83 7.15 6.60
C PHE A 39 -22.61 8.05 6.41
N LEU A 40 -21.44 7.44 6.33
CA LEU A 40 -20.31 8.08 5.66
C LEU A 40 -20.74 8.23 4.19
N ALA A 41 -21.15 9.43 3.79
CA ALA A 41 -21.19 9.78 2.38
C ALA A 41 -19.75 9.64 1.87
N GLY A 42 -19.50 8.50 1.21
CA GLY A 42 -18.15 8.10 0.81
C GLY A 42 -17.48 9.21 0.01
N SER A 43 -16.22 9.48 0.33
CA SER A 43 -15.39 10.36 -0.48
C SER A 43 -15.40 9.86 -1.93
N LYS A 44 -15.61 10.78 -2.88
CA LYS A 44 -15.55 10.52 -4.32
C LYS A 44 -14.39 11.26 -4.96
N TRP A 45 -13.80 10.66 -5.99
CA TRP A 45 -12.86 11.37 -6.86
C TRP A 45 -13.58 12.45 -7.67
N LYS A 46 -13.02 13.66 -7.67
CA LYS A 46 -13.44 14.74 -8.54
C LYS A 46 -12.33 15.05 -9.53
N GLU A 47 -12.58 14.77 -10.79
CA GLU A 47 -11.70 15.15 -11.88
C GLU A 47 -11.70 16.68 -12.06
N SER A 48 -10.53 17.24 -12.34
CA SER A 48 -10.34 18.63 -12.77
C SER A 48 -9.52 18.60 -14.05
N SER A 49 -10.18 18.83 -15.19
CA SER A 49 -9.61 18.64 -16.52
C SER A 49 -9.56 19.92 -17.34
N GLY A 50 -8.73 19.91 -18.39
CA GLY A 50 -8.59 21.02 -19.33
C GLY A 50 -8.23 22.33 -18.63
N SER A 51 -9.08 23.35 -18.74
CA SER A 51 -8.82 24.66 -18.12
C SER A 51 -8.79 24.63 -16.59
N GLN A 52 -9.40 23.62 -15.95
CA GLN A 52 -9.37 23.40 -14.50
C GLN A 52 -8.24 22.48 -14.04
N GLY A 53 -7.42 21.96 -14.97
CA GLY A 53 -6.26 21.14 -14.67
C GLY A 53 -5.16 21.91 -13.93
N CYS A 54 -4.20 21.17 -13.38
CA CYS A 54 -3.05 21.72 -12.68
C CYS A 54 -1.95 22.13 -13.66
N VAL A 55 -1.06 23.01 -13.21
CA VAL A 55 0.08 23.51 -13.99
C VAL A 55 1.33 22.79 -13.48
N PRO A 56 2.04 22.00 -14.30
CA PRO A 56 3.34 21.45 -13.96
C PRO A 56 4.36 22.56 -13.72
N LEU A 57 5.26 22.35 -12.75
CA LEU A 57 6.26 23.32 -12.34
C LEU A 57 7.67 22.77 -12.60
N ASN A 58 8.50 23.55 -13.28
CA ASN A 58 9.94 23.31 -13.36
C ASN A 58 10.61 24.07 -12.20
N THR A 59 11.38 23.35 -11.39
CA THR A 59 12.10 23.92 -10.26
C THR A 59 13.34 23.10 -9.95
N LEU A 60 14.34 23.74 -9.34
CA LEU A 60 15.54 23.06 -8.82
C LEU A 60 15.31 22.47 -7.43
N LYS A 61 14.21 22.83 -6.76
CA LYS A 61 13.87 22.27 -5.45
C LYS A 61 13.32 20.85 -5.58
N CYS A 62 13.62 20.01 -4.59
CA CYS A 62 13.08 18.67 -4.42
C CYS A 62 12.32 18.57 -3.09
N ILE A 63 11.65 17.43 -2.87
CA ILE A 63 11.13 17.08 -1.54
C ILE A 63 12.26 17.17 -0.51
N SER A 64 12.01 17.90 0.58
CA SER A 64 12.97 18.08 1.66
C SER A 64 13.02 16.84 2.55
N PHE A 65 14.21 16.54 3.04
CA PHE A 65 14.50 15.51 4.02
C PHE A 65 15.32 16.11 5.17
N ASP A 66 15.10 17.40 5.47
CA ASP A 66 15.95 18.16 6.39
C ASP A 66 15.47 18.05 7.83
N ARG A 67 14.20 17.70 8.05
CA ARG A 67 13.70 17.40 9.40
C ARG A 67 14.31 16.11 9.91
N SER A 68 14.88 16.16 11.12
CA SER A 68 15.39 15.00 11.84
C SER A 68 14.35 13.90 11.93
N ALA A 69 14.82 12.65 11.86
CA ALA A 69 13.90 11.53 11.91
C ALA A 69 13.26 11.40 13.30
N PRO A 70 12.02 10.87 13.40
CA PRO A 70 11.39 10.65 14.69
C PRO A 70 12.27 9.79 15.59
N ASN A 71 12.34 10.13 16.87
CA ASN A 71 13.15 9.44 17.88
C ASN A 71 14.68 9.52 17.67
N GLU A 72 15.18 10.46 16.86
CA GLU A 72 16.59 10.86 16.91
C GLU A 72 16.80 11.92 18.01
N PRO A 73 17.91 11.85 18.78
CA PRO A 73 18.34 12.98 19.58
C PRO A 73 18.52 14.19 18.66
N SER A 74 18.00 15.35 19.05
CA SER A 74 18.24 16.57 18.29
C SER A 74 19.76 16.76 18.12
N PRO A 75 20.27 17.02 16.92
CA PRO A 75 21.68 17.34 16.76
C PRO A 75 22.03 18.50 17.70
N PRO A 76 23.20 18.50 18.35
CA PRO A 76 23.61 19.60 19.20
C PRO A 76 23.50 20.89 18.38
N ARG A 77 22.79 21.88 18.95
CA ARG A 77 22.47 23.15 18.30
C ARG A 77 23.74 23.74 17.70
N GLN A 78 23.90 23.64 16.39
CA GLN A 78 25.05 24.26 15.72
C GLN A 78 24.90 25.77 15.88
N VAL A 79 25.84 26.37 16.60
CA VAL A 79 26.00 27.81 16.71
C VAL A 79 26.17 28.36 15.28
N PRO A 80 25.50 29.46 14.90
CA PRO A 80 25.62 29.98 13.55
C PRO A 80 27.07 30.44 13.31
N VAL A 81 27.82 29.71 12.49
CA VAL A 81 29.10 30.20 11.96
C VAL A 81 28.77 31.20 10.86
N ARG A 82 28.50 32.44 11.27
CA ARG A 82 28.66 33.61 10.42
C ARG A 82 30.16 33.83 10.21
N GLU A 83 30.50 34.17 8.96
CA GLU A 83 31.81 34.67 8.51
C GLU A 83 32.90 33.64 8.19
N LEU A 84 32.75 32.96 7.05
CA LEU A 84 33.92 32.61 6.22
C LEU A 84 33.64 32.46 4.71
N ASN A 85 32.66 33.18 4.16
CA ASN A 85 32.40 33.15 2.69
C ASN A 85 32.36 34.54 2.04
N LYS A 86 32.89 35.57 2.72
CA LYS A 86 32.97 36.93 2.18
C LYS A 86 34.24 37.23 1.37
N GLN A 87 35.20 36.30 1.26
CA GLN A 87 36.48 36.55 0.57
C GLN A 87 36.70 35.78 -0.74
N VAL A 88 35.74 34.97 -1.22
CA VAL A 88 35.88 34.27 -2.52
C VAL A 88 35.09 34.95 -3.64
N ARG A 89 34.27 35.97 -3.34
CA ARG A 89 33.39 36.60 -4.34
C ARG A 89 33.94 37.86 -5.03
N GLU A 90 35.19 38.24 -4.79
CA GLU A 90 35.79 39.46 -5.36
C GLU A 90 36.85 39.24 -6.46
N LYS A 91 37.08 38.01 -6.94
CA LYS A 91 37.97 37.77 -8.09
C LYS A 91 37.33 36.92 -9.17
N SER A 92 36.38 37.52 -9.88
CA SER A 92 36.02 37.16 -11.28
C SER A 92 35.00 38.13 -11.85
N ARG A 93 35.39 39.39 -12.01
CA ARG A 93 34.74 40.31 -12.95
C ARG A 93 35.71 40.53 -14.11
N GLU A 94 35.50 39.81 -15.20
CA GLU A 94 36.04 40.23 -16.49
C GLU A 94 35.06 39.94 -17.64
N LYS A 95 34.49 41.05 -18.12
CA LYS A 95 34.05 41.44 -19.47
C LYS A 95 33.53 40.37 -20.43
N SER A 96 32.23 40.50 -20.74
CA SER A 96 31.57 39.99 -21.95
C SER A 96 31.81 40.93 -23.15
N PRO A 97 31.81 40.42 -24.39
CA PRO A 97 31.35 41.15 -25.57
C PRO A 97 29.92 40.73 -25.97
N PRO A 98 29.11 41.61 -26.58
CA PRO A 98 27.70 41.34 -26.84
C PRO A 98 27.47 40.69 -28.22
N PRO A 99 26.41 39.86 -28.38
CA PRO A 99 25.84 39.64 -29.69
C PRO A 99 24.43 40.26 -29.82
N ALA A 100 24.34 41.03 -30.90
CA ALA A 100 23.22 41.51 -31.71
C ALA A 100 21.78 41.04 -31.41
N LEU A 101 20.89 42.04 -31.44
CA LEU A 101 19.44 41.93 -31.61
C LEU A 101 19.07 41.31 -32.97
N THR A 102 18.31 40.22 -32.95
CA THR A 102 17.42 39.82 -34.05
C THR A 102 16.05 39.48 -33.49
N SER A 103 15.10 40.39 -33.70
CA SER A 103 13.69 40.19 -33.39
C SER A 103 12.97 39.51 -34.56
N ARG A 104 12.36 38.34 -34.31
CA ARG A 104 11.21 37.86 -35.07
C ARG A 104 10.19 37.25 -34.08
N PRO A 105 8.89 37.56 -34.21
CA PRO A 105 7.87 37.03 -33.30
C PRO A 105 7.52 35.61 -33.74
N GLU A 106 8.13 34.61 -33.11
CA GLU A 106 7.66 33.23 -33.18
C GLU A 106 6.60 33.02 -32.11
N THR A 107 5.39 32.69 -32.55
CA THR A 107 4.33 32.12 -31.71
C THR A 107 4.89 30.89 -31.00
N THR A 108 5.20 31.05 -29.71
CA THR A 108 5.82 30.00 -28.90
C THR A 108 4.81 28.88 -28.68
N PRO A 109 5.13 27.62 -29.01
CA PRO A 109 4.29 26.49 -28.62
C PRO A 109 4.15 26.45 -27.09
N PRO A 110 3.05 25.90 -26.55
CA PRO A 110 2.84 25.85 -25.11
C PRO A 110 4.02 25.17 -24.40
N GLN A 111 4.60 25.83 -23.38
CA GLN A 111 5.62 25.19 -22.54
C GLN A 111 5.00 24.04 -21.74
N ASP A 112 5.78 22.99 -21.49
CA ASP A 112 5.35 21.78 -20.77
C ASP A 112 5.21 21.99 -19.25
N ALA A 113 5.88 23.01 -18.70
CA ALA A 113 5.82 23.41 -17.29
C ALA A 113 6.17 24.89 -17.08
N GLU A 114 5.69 25.49 -15.99
CA GLU A 114 6.00 26.85 -15.57
C GLU A 114 7.27 26.88 -14.71
N GLN A 115 8.21 27.79 -14.99
CA GLN A 115 9.43 27.93 -14.18
C GLN A 115 9.13 28.61 -12.84
N ILE A 116 9.57 28.00 -11.73
CA ILE A 116 9.47 28.57 -10.39
C ILE A 116 10.76 28.37 -9.60
N GLU A 117 11.35 29.48 -9.16
CA GLU A 117 12.61 29.45 -8.41
C GLU A 117 12.43 28.97 -6.97
N ASN A 118 11.37 29.43 -6.30
CA ASN A 118 11.18 29.22 -4.86
C ASN A 118 9.79 28.64 -4.53
N PRO A 119 9.48 27.40 -4.91
CA PRO A 119 8.23 26.76 -4.51
C PRO A 119 8.20 26.47 -3.00
N PRO A 120 7.00 26.29 -2.41
CA PRO A 120 6.83 25.97 -1.00
C PRO A 120 7.49 24.64 -0.65
N THR A 121 8.16 24.60 0.49
CA THR A 121 8.82 23.40 0.99
C THR A 121 7.79 22.37 1.45
N PHE A 122 7.97 21.15 0.96
CA PHE A 122 7.30 19.94 1.44
C PHE A 122 8.38 18.95 1.87
N ASP A 123 8.31 18.53 3.12
CA ASP A 123 9.25 17.54 3.67
C ASP A 123 8.51 16.20 3.79
N LEU A 124 9.18 15.08 3.53
CA LEU A 124 8.52 13.78 3.46
C LEU A 124 7.77 13.41 4.76
N LEU A 125 8.24 13.88 5.91
CA LEU A 125 7.54 13.71 7.20
C LEU A 125 6.21 14.49 7.30
N ASP A 126 5.80 15.24 6.27
CA ASP A 126 4.50 15.91 6.20
C ASP A 126 3.39 14.94 5.77
N VAL A 127 3.73 13.78 5.20
CA VAL A 127 2.78 12.77 4.72
C VAL A 127 1.84 12.28 5.84
N PRO A 128 2.30 11.89 7.04
CA PRO A 128 1.40 11.49 8.13
C PRO A 128 0.43 12.60 8.55
N GLY A 129 0.88 13.86 8.58
CA GLY A 129 0.02 15.01 8.86
C GLY A 129 -1.04 15.23 7.76
N ALA A 130 -0.65 15.06 6.51
CA ALA A 130 -1.54 15.11 5.36
C ALA A 130 -2.60 14.00 5.41
N MET A 131 -2.23 12.76 5.75
CA MET A 131 -3.15 11.64 5.95
C MET A 131 -4.19 11.93 7.05
N LYS A 132 -3.75 12.46 8.21
CA LYS A 132 -4.68 12.90 9.27
C LYS A 132 -5.67 13.96 8.79
N ASN A 133 -5.19 14.95 8.03
CA ASN A 133 -6.05 15.99 7.44
C ASN A 133 -7.08 15.45 6.44
N MET A 134 -6.81 14.29 5.84
CA MET A 134 -7.72 13.57 4.96
C MET A 134 -8.71 12.67 5.70
N GLY A 135 -8.57 12.51 7.02
CA GLY A 135 -9.36 11.57 7.81
C GLY A 135 -8.85 10.13 7.72
N TRP A 136 -7.55 9.95 7.47
CA TRP A 136 -6.88 8.64 7.39
C TRP A 136 -5.90 8.44 8.58
N PRO A 137 -6.43 8.35 9.82
CA PRO A 137 -5.58 8.25 11.01
C PRO A 137 -4.76 6.97 11.07
N VAL A 138 -5.26 5.83 10.59
CA VAL A 138 -4.57 4.53 10.66
C VAL A 138 -3.40 4.50 9.68
N SER A 139 -3.61 4.97 8.44
CA SER A 139 -2.53 5.16 7.46
C SER A 139 -1.44 6.08 8.00
N ALA A 140 -1.84 7.16 8.68
CA ALA A 140 -0.89 8.10 9.28
C ALA A 140 -0.07 7.45 10.39
N GLU A 141 -0.68 6.55 11.17
CA GLU A 141 -0.01 5.79 12.23
C GLU A 141 1.05 4.85 11.66
N LEU A 142 0.70 4.03 10.64
CA LEU A 142 1.66 3.17 9.94
C LEU A 142 2.82 3.95 9.31
N ALA A 143 2.51 5.07 8.65
CA ALA A 143 3.55 5.94 8.10
C ALA A 143 4.46 6.51 9.21
N THR A 144 3.90 6.89 10.35
CA THR A 144 4.67 7.38 11.51
C THR A 144 5.57 6.28 12.07
N GLU A 145 5.07 5.05 12.20
CA GLU A 145 5.84 3.88 12.62
C GLU A 145 7.00 3.61 11.67
N TRP A 146 6.76 3.63 10.36
CA TRP A 146 7.80 3.44 9.35
C TRP A 146 8.94 4.46 9.55
N PHE A 147 8.62 5.76 9.61
CA PHE A 147 9.62 6.83 9.81
C PHE A 147 10.34 6.70 11.16
N GLY A 148 9.64 6.28 12.21
CA GLY A 148 10.18 6.12 13.56
C GLY A 148 11.01 4.84 13.76
N SER A 149 10.92 3.88 12.85
CA SER A 149 11.59 2.59 12.95
C SER A 149 13.06 2.65 12.55
N ALA A 150 13.85 1.70 13.06
CA ALA A 150 15.22 1.48 12.59
C ALA A 150 15.22 1.14 11.09
N LYS A 151 16.29 1.50 10.37
CA LYS A 151 16.43 1.16 8.94
C LYS A 151 16.28 -0.35 8.77
N HIS A 152 15.31 -0.74 7.97
CA HIS A 152 15.02 -2.13 7.64
C HIS A 152 14.38 -2.19 6.26
N ILE A 153 14.76 -3.19 5.47
CA ILE A 153 14.25 -3.42 4.11
C ILE A 153 13.64 -4.82 4.09
N TYR A 154 12.39 -4.91 3.66
CA TYR A 154 11.72 -6.20 3.50
C TYR A 154 12.45 -7.05 2.44
N ASP A 155 12.68 -8.33 2.73
CA ASP A 155 13.48 -9.23 1.90
C ASP A 155 12.68 -9.94 0.80
N ASP A 156 11.45 -9.49 0.55
CA ASP A 156 10.48 -10.10 -0.37
C ASP A 156 10.15 -11.57 -0.05
N ASN A 157 10.51 -12.05 1.14
CA ASN A 157 10.14 -13.36 1.65
C ASN A 157 9.07 -13.19 2.74
N PRO A 158 7.81 -13.54 2.46
CA PRO A 158 6.72 -13.26 3.40
C PRO A 158 6.71 -14.14 4.66
N ASN A 159 7.57 -15.15 4.69
CA ASN A 159 7.73 -16.09 5.77
C ASN A 159 9.10 -15.92 6.45
N SER A 160 9.92 -14.93 6.09
CA SER A 160 11.16 -14.63 6.81
C SER A 160 10.89 -13.94 8.15
N VAL A 161 11.93 -13.83 8.97
CA VAL A 161 11.85 -13.06 10.22
C VAL A 161 11.94 -11.59 9.86
N GLN A 162 10.91 -10.83 10.24
CA GLN A 162 10.76 -9.42 9.92
C GLN A 162 10.24 -8.68 11.16
N PRO A 163 10.46 -7.36 11.28
CA PRO A 163 9.70 -6.53 12.22
C PRO A 163 8.19 -6.71 11.97
N ILE A 164 7.39 -6.74 13.04
CA ILE A 164 5.95 -6.97 12.96
C ILE A 164 5.19 -5.85 13.66
N ASP A 165 4.27 -5.20 12.95
CA ASP A 165 3.13 -4.53 13.56
C ASP A 165 1.99 -5.53 13.74
N SER A 166 1.45 -5.59 14.96
CA SER A 166 0.25 -6.39 15.24
C SER A 166 -0.81 -5.67 16.07
N ALA A 167 -0.67 -4.34 16.18
CA ALA A 167 -1.50 -3.51 17.01
C ALA A 167 -2.34 -2.52 16.19
N THR A 168 -1.79 -1.99 15.09
CA THR A 168 -2.40 -0.89 14.35
C THR A 168 -3.63 -1.35 13.56
N ILE A 169 -3.55 -2.51 12.92
CA ILE A 169 -4.63 -3.04 12.06
C ILE A 169 -5.41 -4.15 12.77
N SER A 170 -6.73 -4.00 12.82
CA SER A 170 -7.64 -5.07 13.27
C SER A 170 -8.52 -5.57 12.13
N LEU A 171 -8.84 -6.88 12.15
CA LEU A 171 -9.78 -7.46 11.19
C LEU A 171 -11.14 -6.73 11.23
N ASP A 172 -11.67 -6.48 12.44
CA ASP A 172 -12.97 -5.81 12.61
C ASP A 172 -12.97 -4.39 12.03
N TRP A 173 -11.86 -3.65 12.13
CA TRP A 173 -11.71 -2.37 11.46
C TRP A 173 -11.77 -2.52 9.94
N CYS A 174 -10.99 -3.44 9.35
CA CYS A 174 -10.99 -3.69 7.90
C CYS A 174 -12.38 -4.05 7.35
N LEU A 175 -13.18 -4.80 8.11
CA LEU A 175 -14.54 -5.21 7.70
C LEU A 175 -15.54 -4.05 7.55
N ASN A 176 -15.21 -2.84 8.01
CA ASN A 176 -16.06 -1.66 7.86
C ASN A 176 -15.87 -0.93 6.53
N PHE A 177 -14.97 -1.40 5.67
CA PHE A 177 -14.63 -0.74 4.41
C PHE A 177 -15.10 -1.55 3.20
N GLY A 178 -15.62 -0.83 2.19
CA GLY A 178 -15.94 -1.35 0.86
C GLY A 178 -16.57 -2.75 0.83
N GLY A 179 -16.07 -3.60 -0.07
CA GLY A 179 -16.44 -5.00 -0.22
C GLY A 179 -15.63 -5.97 0.65
N VAL A 180 -14.86 -5.48 1.63
CA VAL A 180 -13.99 -6.32 2.46
C VAL A 180 -14.80 -7.33 3.27
N LYS A 181 -15.96 -6.93 3.78
CA LYS A 181 -16.90 -7.83 4.47
C LYS A 181 -17.39 -8.95 3.57
N ASP A 182 -17.63 -8.67 2.30
CA ASP A 182 -18.07 -9.67 1.33
C ASP A 182 -16.95 -10.68 1.03
N LYS A 183 -15.69 -10.22 0.89
CA LYS A 183 -14.52 -11.11 0.78
C LYS A 183 -14.36 -12.01 2.00
N TYR A 184 -14.50 -11.45 3.19
CA TYR A 184 -14.46 -12.20 4.43
C TYR A 184 -15.57 -13.25 4.48
N ASN A 185 -16.82 -12.87 4.17
CA ASN A 185 -17.95 -13.79 4.14
C ASN A 185 -17.74 -14.92 3.12
N ASP A 186 -17.23 -14.59 1.93
CA ASP A 186 -16.91 -15.56 0.89
C ASP A 186 -15.82 -16.55 1.34
N LEU A 187 -14.81 -16.07 2.07
CA LEU A 187 -13.79 -16.92 2.67
C LEU A 187 -14.42 -17.95 3.61
N ILE A 188 -15.16 -17.50 4.62
CA ILE A 188 -15.64 -18.37 5.71
C ILE A 188 -16.83 -19.25 5.32
N SER A 189 -17.63 -18.86 4.33
CA SER A 189 -18.83 -19.60 3.93
C SER A 189 -18.58 -20.58 2.78
N ARG A 190 -17.56 -20.31 1.93
CA ARG A 190 -17.36 -21.05 0.69
C ARG A 190 -15.91 -21.45 0.47
N LYS A 191 -14.95 -20.52 0.46
CA LYS A 191 -13.57 -20.82 0.02
C LYS A 191 -12.81 -21.76 0.95
N ILE A 192 -13.11 -21.80 2.24
CA ILE A 192 -12.46 -22.74 3.16
C ILE A 192 -12.89 -24.21 2.93
N TYR A 193 -13.95 -24.47 2.16
CA TYR A 193 -14.49 -25.82 1.93
C TYR A 193 -14.08 -26.44 0.58
N ASN A 194 -13.14 -25.84 -0.15
CA ASN A 194 -12.67 -26.43 -1.41
C ASN A 194 -11.67 -27.58 -1.19
N GLU A 195 -11.50 -28.42 -2.21
CA GLU A 195 -10.65 -29.62 -2.14
C GLU A 195 -9.19 -29.30 -1.80
N ALA A 196 -8.64 -28.21 -2.36
CA ALA A 196 -7.26 -27.79 -2.09
C ALA A 196 -7.05 -27.40 -0.63
N ALA A 197 -8.02 -26.70 -0.02
CA ALA A 197 -8.02 -26.39 1.40
C ALA A 197 -8.07 -27.66 2.25
N GLY A 198 -8.95 -28.61 1.91
CA GLY A 198 -9.03 -29.92 2.57
C GLY A 198 -7.72 -30.71 2.50
N ALA A 199 -7.07 -30.73 1.33
CA ALA A 199 -5.78 -31.38 1.14
C ALA A 199 -4.66 -30.73 1.96
N LEU A 200 -4.62 -29.39 2.02
CA LEU A 200 -3.63 -28.68 2.83
C LEU A 200 -3.83 -28.90 4.33
N ILE A 201 -5.08 -28.91 4.79
CA ILE A 201 -5.44 -29.30 6.17
C ILE A 201 -4.96 -30.72 6.46
N LYS A 202 -5.26 -31.68 5.58
CA LYS A 202 -4.80 -33.08 5.71
C LYS A 202 -3.29 -33.18 5.86
N ASN A 203 -2.55 -32.51 4.97
CA ASN A 203 -1.08 -32.53 4.98
C ASN A 203 -0.48 -31.95 6.26
N LYS A 204 -1.10 -30.91 6.82
CA LYS A 204 -0.65 -30.29 8.08
C LYS A 204 -1.00 -31.14 9.31
N ILE A 205 -2.19 -31.74 9.33
CA ILE A 205 -2.70 -32.46 10.51
C ILE A 205 -2.18 -33.90 10.57
N ARG A 206 -2.00 -34.58 9.44
CA ARG A 206 -1.59 -36.00 9.43
C ARG A 206 -0.34 -36.28 10.27
N PRO A 207 0.78 -35.54 10.15
CA PRO A 207 1.96 -35.79 10.97
C PRO A 207 1.73 -35.56 12.47
N ILE A 208 0.79 -34.67 12.83
CA ILE A 208 0.41 -34.41 14.22
C ILE A 208 -0.38 -35.59 14.77
N LEU A 209 -1.34 -36.13 14.01
CA LEU A 209 -2.10 -37.30 14.41
C LEU A 209 -1.23 -38.55 14.48
N GLU A 210 -0.34 -38.76 13.51
CA GLU A 210 0.58 -39.90 13.51
C GLU A 210 1.47 -39.91 14.75
N ARG A 211 1.99 -38.74 15.18
CA ARG A 211 2.76 -38.61 16.43
C ARG A 211 1.89 -38.74 17.67
N GLY A 212 0.74 -38.07 17.70
CA GLY A 212 -0.18 -38.09 18.84
C GLY A 212 -0.72 -39.50 19.13
N PHE A 213 -1.03 -40.25 18.06
CA PHE A 213 -1.58 -41.60 18.16
C PHE A 213 -0.61 -42.62 18.76
N GLN A 214 0.70 -42.34 18.71
CA GLN A 214 1.71 -43.16 19.40
C GLN A 214 1.53 -43.14 20.92
N GLN A 215 1.09 -42.00 21.47
CA GLN A 215 1.09 -41.75 22.91
C GLN A 215 -0.32 -41.77 23.50
N SER A 216 -1.33 -41.40 22.72
CA SER A 216 -2.69 -41.18 23.19
C SER A 216 -3.73 -41.67 22.18
N ILE A 217 -4.93 -41.93 22.69
CA ILE A 217 -6.13 -42.14 21.87
C ILE A 217 -7.04 -40.90 21.85
N ALA A 218 -6.81 -39.92 22.73
CA ALA A 218 -7.45 -38.62 22.67
C ALA A 218 -6.60 -37.72 21.76
N LEU A 219 -7.11 -37.48 20.55
CA LEU A 219 -6.38 -36.80 19.49
C LEU A 219 -6.93 -35.40 19.17
N ASP A 220 -8.03 -35.00 19.80
CA ASP A 220 -8.61 -33.66 19.65
C ASP A 220 -7.62 -32.59 20.13
N PHE A 221 -7.51 -31.48 19.42
CA PHE A 221 -6.61 -30.41 19.79
C PHE A 221 -7.09 -29.03 19.36
N ASN A 222 -6.48 -28.00 19.97
CA ASN A 222 -6.66 -26.61 19.58
C ASN A 222 -5.30 -25.94 19.36
N THR A 223 -5.27 -24.93 18.51
CA THR A 223 -4.03 -24.26 18.09
C THR A 223 -3.77 -22.95 18.86
N LYS A 224 -4.57 -22.64 19.89
CA LYS A 224 -4.48 -21.38 20.65
C LYS A 224 -3.09 -21.13 21.23
N ILE A 225 -2.42 -22.18 21.69
CA ILE A 225 -1.09 -22.09 22.30
C ILE A 225 -0.01 -21.55 21.35
N PHE A 226 -0.23 -21.65 20.03
CA PHE A 226 0.73 -21.24 19.01
C PHE A 226 0.59 -19.76 18.63
N LEU A 227 -0.45 -19.06 19.08
CA LEU A 227 -0.69 -17.65 18.77
C LEU A 227 0.36 -16.67 19.34
N LYS A 228 1.27 -17.15 20.21
CA LYS A 228 2.36 -16.34 20.77
C LYS A 228 3.37 -15.89 19.70
N ASP A 229 3.53 -16.66 18.64
CA ASP A 229 4.36 -16.34 17.48
C ASP A 229 3.47 -16.33 16.23
N LEU A 230 3.01 -15.15 15.83
CA LEU A 230 2.07 -14.98 14.73
C LEU A 230 2.65 -15.45 13.39
N ARG A 231 3.96 -15.27 13.17
CA ARG A 231 4.64 -15.71 11.95
C ARG A 231 4.67 -17.24 11.88
N LYS A 232 5.12 -17.90 12.94
CA LYS A 232 5.13 -19.36 13.00
C LYS A 232 3.71 -19.93 12.95
N PHE A 233 2.77 -19.32 13.65
CA PHE A 233 1.36 -19.68 13.59
C PHE A 233 0.82 -19.64 12.16
N HIS A 234 1.13 -18.58 11.43
CA HIS A 234 0.76 -18.44 10.01
C HIS A 234 1.34 -19.58 9.17
N MET A 235 2.66 -19.82 9.23
CA MET A 235 3.30 -20.87 8.44
C MET A 235 2.75 -22.27 8.75
N ASP A 236 2.54 -22.56 10.04
CA ASP A 236 2.19 -23.90 10.51
C ASP A 236 0.70 -24.21 10.28
N TRP A 237 -0.20 -23.22 10.46
CA TRP A 237 -1.65 -23.47 10.56
C TRP A 237 -2.51 -22.80 9.50
N GLN A 238 -1.99 -21.82 8.74
CA GLN A 238 -2.73 -21.22 7.63
C GLN A 238 -3.04 -22.27 6.55
N PHE A 239 -4.27 -22.26 6.03
CA PHE A 239 -4.67 -23.22 4.99
C PHE A 239 -5.51 -22.59 3.86
N GLN A 240 -6.02 -21.37 4.04
CA GLN A 240 -6.74 -20.66 2.98
C GLN A 240 -6.51 -19.14 3.07
N ILE A 241 -6.65 -18.45 1.94
CA ILE A 241 -6.55 -17.00 1.80
C ILE A 241 -7.65 -16.48 0.86
N VAL A 242 -8.11 -15.25 1.11
CA VAL A 242 -8.75 -14.43 0.08
C VAL A 242 -8.00 -13.11 -0.04
N SER A 243 -7.70 -12.74 -1.29
CA SER A 243 -7.11 -11.45 -1.60
C SER A 243 -8.17 -10.36 -1.60
N VAL A 244 -7.82 -9.24 -0.98
CA VAL A 244 -8.59 -7.99 -0.99
C VAL A 244 -7.79 -7.01 -1.84
N SER A 245 -8.38 -6.57 -2.95
CA SER A 245 -7.77 -5.57 -3.81
C SER A 245 -8.04 -4.15 -3.32
N SER A 246 -7.25 -3.17 -3.75
CA SER A 246 -7.52 -1.76 -3.53
C SER A 246 -8.95 -1.40 -3.95
N TYR A 247 -9.49 -1.99 -5.02
CA TYR A 247 -10.87 -1.78 -5.46
C TYR A 247 -11.90 -2.21 -4.40
N ASP A 248 -11.66 -3.33 -3.72
CA ASP A 248 -12.52 -3.82 -2.66
C ASP A 248 -12.51 -2.91 -1.42
N THR A 249 -11.51 -2.03 -1.27
CA THR A 249 -11.39 -1.09 -0.14
C THR A 249 -11.99 0.29 -0.40
N LEU A 250 -12.43 0.56 -1.64
CA LEU A 250 -12.95 1.87 -2.02
C LEU A 250 -14.35 2.13 -1.47
N THR A 251 -14.73 3.39 -1.41
CA THR A 251 -16.12 3.78 -1.19
C THR A 251 -17.00 3.40 -2.39
N SER A 252 -18.33 3.44 -2.21
CA SER A 252 -19.30 3.27 -3.31
C SER A 252 -19.10 4.25 -4.48
N HIS A 253 -18.33 5.33 -4.28
CA HIS A 253 -18.00 6.33 -5.29
C HIS A 253 -16.52 6.29 -5.70
N LEU A 254 -15.87 5.14 -5.52
CA LEU A 254 -14.50 4.83 -5.93
C LEU A 254 -13.42 5.71 -5.26
N GLY A 255 -13.74 6.44 -4.20
CA GLY A 255 -12.72 7.18 -3.47
C GLY A 255 -11.90 6.27 -2.55
N MET A 256 -10.60 6.57 -2.45
CA MET A 256 -9.71 5.90 -1.50
C MET A 256 -10.18 6.07 -0.06
N THR A 257 -9.93 5.07 0.76
CA THR A 257 -10.22 5.07 2.18
C THR A 257 -8.93 5.04 3.00
N ASP A 258 -9.06 5.18 4.31
CA ASP A 258 -7.94 4.95 5.23
C ASP A 258 -7.38 3.52 5.06
N LEU A 259 -8.23 2.52 4.80
CA LEU A 259 -7.76 1.16 4.50
C LEU A 259 -6.99 1.08 3.17
N THR A 260 -7.44 1.80 2.13
CA THR A 260 -6.71 1.85 0.86
C THR A 260 -5.31 2.42 1.03
N ALA A 261 -5.17 3.51 1.78
CA ALA A 261 -3.88 4.15 2.02
C ALA A 261 -2.99 3.39 3.02
N ALA A 262 -3.59 2.57 3.89
CA ALA A 262 -2.87 1.75 4.86
C ALA A 262 -2.28 0.48 4.25
N LEU A 263 -3.07 -0.27 3.48
CA LEU A 263 -2.72 -1.63 3.02
C LEU A 263 -2.76 -1.81 1.49
N ALA A 264 -3.50 -0.95 0.76
CA ALA A 264 -3.79 -1.14 -0.66
C ALA A 264 -4.35 -2.55 -0.98
N ASN A 265 -3.49 -3.49 -1.35
CA ASN A 265 -3.81 -4.89 -1.61
C ASN A 265 -3.31 -5.76 -0.44
N PHE A 266 -4.20 -6.54 0.19
CA PHE A 266 -3.82 -7.38 1.33
C PHE A 266 -4.55 -8.73 1.34
N GLY A 267 -4.14 -9.63 2.23
CA GLY A 267 -4.78 -10.94 2.40
C GLY A 267 -5.60 -11.05 3.68
N ILE A 268 -6.77 -11.68 3.58
CA ILE A 268 -7.48 -12.25 4.74
C ILE A 268 -7.23 -13.77 4.73
N TYR A 269 -6.68 -14.28 5.82
CA TYR A 269 -6.22 -15.66 5.94
C TYR A 269 -7.08 -16.44 6.92
N ALA A 270 -7.27 -17.73 6.62
CA ALA A 270 -7.85 -18.70 7.55
C ALA A 270 -6.78 -19.69 8.00
N ALA A 271 -6.72 -19.94 9.30
CA ALA A 271 -5.87 -20.92 9.95
C ALA A 271 -6.68 -21.89 10.81
N ILE A 272 -6.16 -23.11 10.98
CA ILE A 272 -6.81 -24.17 11.75
C ILE A 272 -6.94 -23.74 13.22
N GLY A 273 -8.14 -23.86 13.81
CA GLY A 273 -8.42 -23.43 15.18
C GLY A 273 -8.64 -24.58 16.17
N HIS A 274 -9.71 -25.35 15.97
CA HIS A 274 -10.03 -26.54 16.77
C HIS A 274 -10.36 -27.70 15.86
N VAL A 275 -9.81 -28.86 16.21
CA VAL A 275 -9.92 -30.11 15.45
C VAL A 275 -10.44 -31.20 16.37
N GLU A 276 -11.55 -31.80 15.95
CA GLU A 276 -12.09 -33.03 16.53
C GLU A 276 -11.69 -34.21 15.64
N VAL A 277 -11.25 -35.29 16.25
CA VAL A 277 -10.73 -36.48 15.57
C VAL A 277 -11.60 -37.68 15.91
N ARG A 278 -12.13 -38.31 14.87
CA ARG A 278 -12.97 -39.51 14.94
C ARG A 278 -12.43 -40.58 14.00
N GLY A 279 -12.88 -41.81 14.16
CA GLY A 279 -12.41 -42.91 13.32
C GLY A 279 -12.51 -44.25 14.01
N ASP A 280 -12.74 -45.28 13.22
CA ASP A 280 -12.80 -46.66 13.67
C ASP A 280 -11.39 -47.15 14.00
N ARG A 281 -11.28 -47.90 15.09
CA ARG A 281 -9.99 -48.38 15.62
C ARG A 281 -9.98 -49.88 15.59
N TYR A 282 -8.88 -50.46 15.15
CA TYR A 282 -8.77 -51.90 14.93
C TYR A 282 -7.32 -52.36 15.03
N TYR A 283 -7.15 -53.66 15.23
CA TYR A 283 -5.86 -54.32 15.09
C TYR A 283 -5.74 -54.91 13.68
N LYS A 284 -4.67 -54.56 12.99
CA LYS A 284 -4.23 -55.26 11.78
C LYS A 284 -3.27 -56.38 12.20
N TYR A 285 -3.54 -57.60 11.76
CA TYR A 285 -2.73 -58.77 12.09
C TYR A 285 -1.90 -59.22 10.89
N ASP A 286 -0.60 -59.40 11.08
CA ASP A 286 0.30 -60.04 10.12
C ASP A 286 0.69 -61.43 10.65
N ARG A 287 0.11 -62.47 10.05
CA ARG A 287 0.36 -63.86 10.44
C ARG A 287 1.75 -64.34 10.08
N SER A 288 2.33 -63.80 9.00
CA SER A 288 3.67 -64.18 8.54
C SER A 288 4.73 -63.61 9.49
N ALA A 289 4.61 -62.31 9.81
CA ALA A 289 5.52 -61.63 10.73
C ALA A 289 5.23 -61.92 12.21
N LYS A 290 4.09 -62.56 12.54
CA LYS A 290 3.57 -62.74 13.91
C LYS A 290 3.49 -61.42 14.67
N THR A 291 2.94 -60.39 14.03
CA THR A 291 2.77 -59.07 14.61
C THR A 291 1.33 -58.57 14.53
N ARG A 292 0.99 -57.68 15.46
CA ARG A 292 -0.24 -56.90 15.44
C ARG A 292 0.08 -55.42 15.44
N THR A 293 -0.72 -54.65 14.74
CA THR A 293 -0.56 -53.20 14.61
C THR A 293 -1.88 -52.54 14.97
N TYR A 294 -1.88 -51.65 15.96
CA TYR A 294 -3.07 -50.87 16.32
C TYR A 294 -3.21 -49.69 15.37
N CYS A 295 -4.33 -49.62 14.65
CA CYS A 295 -4.60 -48.65 13.59
C CYS A 295 -5.94 -47.95 13.80
N MET A 296 -6.10 -46.81 13.12
CA MET A 296 -7.31 -46.00 13.11
C MET A 296 -7.55 -45.44 11.71
N ASP A 297 -8.79 -45.56 11.21
CA ASP A 297 -9.26 -44.86 10.01
C ASP A 297 -9.65 -43.43 10.39
N ALA A 298 -8.69 -42.51 10.36
CA ALA A 298 -8.86 -41.19 10.95
C ALA A 298 -9.63 -40.23 10.04
N GLN A 299 -10.71 -39.68 10.59
CA GLN A 299 -11.50 -38.58 10.03
C GLN A 299 -11.44 -37.40 10.99
N ILE A 300 -11.29 -36.19 10.46
CA ILE A 300 -11.25 -34.98 11.27
C ILE A 300 -12.38 -34.03 10.93
N LYS A 301 -12.80 -33.26 11.93
CA LYS A 301 -13.69 -32.11 11.79
C LYS A 301 -12.99 -30.87 12.32
N VAL A 302 -12.70 -29.91 11.45
CA VAL A 302 -12.27 -28.58 11.87
C VAL A 302 -13.53 -27.79 12.21
N THR A 303 -13.80 -27.56 13.50
CA THR A 303 -15.04 -26.88 13.96
C THR A 303 -14.84 -25.39 14.18
N HIS A 304 -13.60 -24.96 14.42
CA HIS A 304 -13.25 -23.56 14.58
C HIS A 304 -11.99 -23.22 13.78
N VAL A 305 -11.94 -21.99 13.28
CA VAL A 305 -10.80 -21.43 12.55
C VAL A 305 -10.36 -20.12 13.20
N TYR A 306 -9.13 -19.70 12.92
CA TYR A 306 -8.67 -18.35 13.16
C TYR A 306 -8.68 -17.57 11.85
N VAL A 307 -9.22 -16.34 11.85
CA VAL A 307 -9.22 -15.44 10.70
C VAL A 307 -8.48 -14.16 11.03
N TYR A 308 -7.59 -13.72 10.14
CA TYR A 308 -6.76 -12.52 10.34
C TYR A 308 -6.37 -11.87 9.02
N VAL A 309 -5.92 -10.63 9.12
CA VAL A 309 -5.31 -9.86 8.03
C VAL A 309 -3.79 -10.02 8.13
N LYS A 310 -3.13 -10.19 6.99
CA LYS A 310 -1.68 -10.09 6.89
C LYS A 310 -1.30 -9.32 5.63
N ASP A 311 -0.29 -8.48 5.75
CA ASP A 311 0.27 -7.67 4.67
C ASP A 311 1.75 -7.30 4.95
N ASN A 312 2.42 -6.66 3.99
CA ASN A 312 3.74 -6.02 4.19
C ASN A 312 3.66 -4.52 3.91
N TYR A 313 4.11 -3.70 4.87
CA TYR A 313 4.26 -2.26 4.68
C TYR A 313 5.70 -1.97 4.25
N SER A 314 5.93 -1.91 2.94
CA SER A 314 7.27 -1.72 2.36
C SER A 314 7.27 -0.80 1.14
N PHE A 315 8.43 -0.22 0.85
CA PHE A 315 8.66 0.65 -0.31
C PHE A 315 9.71 0.04 -1.26
N ASN A 316 9.58 -1.27 -1.52
CA ASN A 316 10.38 -2.01 -2.49
C ASN A 316 9.85 -1.81 -3.92
N ASP A 317 10.73 -1.89 -4.91
CA ASP A 317 10.38 -1.82 -6.33
C ASP A 317 10.68 -3.16 -7.02
N SER A 318 9.78 -3.66 -7.87
CA SER A 318 9.92 -4.99 -8.49
C SER A 318 10.77 -5.02 -9.76
N ASP A 319 10.80 -3.93 -10.54
CA ASP A 319 11.31 -3.96 -11.93
C ASP A 319 12.05 -2.68 -12.35
N GLY A 320 12.82 -2.07 -11.42
CA GLY A 320 13.64 -0.89 -11.69
C GLY A 320 12.88 0.43 -11.93
N ASN A 321 11.55 0.39 -11.92
CA ASN A 321 10.69 1.56 -11.91
C ASN A 321 10.10 1.79 -10.52
N SER A 322 10.28 2.99 -10.00
CA SER A 322 9.79 3.39 -8.70
C SER A 322 8.27 3.56 -8.71
N GLN A 323 7.56 2.89 -7.80
CA GLN A 323 6.10 3.02 -7.70
C GLN A 323 5.71 4.47 -7.34
N TYR A 324 4.77 5.03 -8.10
CA TYR A 324 4.18 6.33 -7.82
C TYR A 324 3.13 6.24 -6.70
N LEU A 325 3.25 7.12 -5.70
CA LEU A 325 2.41 7.13 -4.50
C LEU A 325 1.51 8.38 -4.40
N GLY A 326 1.48 9.20 -5.45
CA GLY A 326 0.66 10.41 -5.50
C GLY A 326 1.46 11.72 -5.49
N HIS A 327 0.77 12.81 -5.76
CA HIS A 327 1.27 14.17 -5.58
C HIS A 327 0.78 14.66 -4.22
N TRP A 328 1.69 14.93 -3.29
CA TRP A 328 1.39 15.26 -1.90
C TRP A 328 1.68 16.71 -1.53
N ASN A 329 0.89 17.23 -0.60
CA ASN A 329 1.25 18.41 0.16
C ASN A 329 0.78 18.27 1.60
N LYS A 330 1.00 19.30 2.43
CA LYS A 330 0.63 19.29 3.87
C LYS A 330 -0.86 19.04 4.15
N LYS A 331 -1.73 19.14 3.14
CA LYS A 331 -3.19 18.98 3.28
C LYS A 331 -3.71 17.65 2.76
N GLY A 332 -2.96 16.93 1.91
CA GLY A 332 -3.40 15.65 1.36
C GLY A 332 -2.71 15.29 0.05
N VAL A 333 -3.33 14.36 -0.68
CA VAL A 333 -2.84 13.83 -1.96
C VAL A 333 -3.78 14.16 -3.12
N ILE A 334 -3.21 14.32 -4.30
CA ILE A 334 -3.89 14.30 -5.60
C ILE A 334 -3.21 13.31 -6.54
N LEU A 335 -3.93 12.86 -7.56
CA LEU A 335 -3.42 11.95 -8.59
C LEU A 335 -3.44 12.65 -9.95
N THR A 336 -2.38 12.51 -10.74
CA THR A 336 -2.27 13.03 -12.13
C THR A 336 -2.49 11.92 -13.17
N LYS A 337 -2.85 12.27 -14.41
CA LYS A 337 -3.23 11.29 -15.46
C LYS A 337 -2.16 10.20 -15.68
N GLY A 338 -2.64 8.95 -15.83
CA GLY A 338 -1.85 7.70 -15.84
C GLY A 338 -1.95 6.88 -14.54
N SER A 339 -2.07 7.56 -13.38
CA SER A 339 -1.94 6.91 -12.06
C SER A 339 -3.22 6.29 -11.49
N LEU A 340 -4.37 6.96 -11.57
CA LEU A 340 -5.65 6.43 -11.06
C LEU A 340 -6.03 5.09 -11.72
N VAL A 341 -5.75 4.97 -13.03
CA VAL A 341 -5.98 3.72 -13.77
C VAL A 341 -4.96 2.66 -13.37
N SER A 342 -3.68 3.01 -13.20
CA SER A 342 -2.66 2.08 -12.68
C SER A 342 -2.97 1.58 -11.27
N GLU A 343 -3.47 2.43 -10.37
CA GLU A 343 -3.84 2.07 -9.00
C GLU A 343 -5.10 1.18 -8.94
N LEU A 344 -6.10 1.47 -9.79
CA LEU A 344 -7.31 0.65 -9.95
C LEU A 344 -7.06 -0.67 -10.71
N VAL A 345 -6.05 -0.72 -11.60
CA VAL A 345 -5.72 -1.87 -12.46
C VAL A 345 -4.63 -2.76 -11.83
N ASN A 346 -3.60 -2.20 -11.20
CA ASN A 346 -2.64 -2.95 -10.38
C ASN A 346 -3.30 -3.51 -9.11
N GLY A 347 -4.43 -2.95 -8.67
CA GLY A 347 -5.31 -3.60 -7.69
C GLY A 347 -5.78 -5.00 -8.13
N ARG A 348 -5.73 -5.34 -9.43
CA ARG A 348 -5.98 -6.71 -9.93
C ARG A 348 -4.72 -7.58 -9.99
N ARG A 349 -3.51 -7.01 -9.88
CA ARG A 349 -2.24 -7.73 -9.96
C ARG A 349 -1.76 -8.08 -8.55
N LEU A 350 -2.00 -9.33 -8.16
CA LEU A 350 -1.34 -9.94 -7.02
C LEU A 350 0.13 -10.19 -7.37
N HIS A 351 1.05 -9.52 -6.68
CA HIS A 351 2.44 -9.98 -6.53
C HIS A 351 2.65 -10.51 -5.11
N THR A 352 1.76 -11.40 -4.70
CA THR A 352 1.94 -12.16 -3.47
C THR A 352 2.41 -13.55 -3.91
N ARG A 353 3.71 -13.85 -3.75
CA ARG A 353 4.26 -15.21 -3.91
C ARG A 353 3.77 -16.12 -2.76
N PHE A 354 2.46 -16.32 -2.67
CA PHE A 354 1.80 -17.14 -1.67
C PHE A 354 0.88 -18.12 -2.38
N GLY A 355 0.98 -19.40 -2.00
CA GLY A 355 0.51 -20.54 -2.78
C GLY A 355 -0.93 -20.50 -3.30
N ASN A 356 -1.13 -21.25 -4.39
CA ASN A 356 -2.35 -21.74 -5.04
C ASN A 356 -3.61 -20.84 -5.13
N SER A 357 -3.54 -19.54 -4.89
CA SER A 357 -4.55 -18.62 -5.41
C SER A 357 -4.30 -18.40 -6.89
N ILE A 358 -5.33 -18.64 -7.73
CA ILE A 358 -5.29 -18.43 -9.18
C ILE A 358 -4.66 -17.06 -9.47
N GLU A 359 -3.51 -17.12 -10.14
CA GLU A 359 -2.87 -16.01 -10.81
C GLU A 359 -3.86 -15.51 -11.87
N ALA A 360 -4.70 -14.55 -11.50
CA ALA A 360 -5.54 -13.87 -12.48
C ALA A 360 -4.65 -12.86 -13.22
N GLU A 361 -3.79 -13.36 -14.10
CA GLU A 361 -3.22 -12.58 -15.19
C GLU A 361 -4.34 -12.15 -16.12
N MET A 362 -5.02 -11.05 -15.79
CA MET A 362 -5.85 -10.37 -16.78
C MET A 362 -4.94 -9.52 -17.67
N ASN A 363 -4.45 -10.15 -18.73
CA ASN A 363 -3.83 -9.49 -19.89
C ASN A 363 -4.85 -8.60 -20.58
N PHE A 364 -4.98 -7.35 -20.11
CA PHE A 364 -5.66 -6.29 -20.84
C PHE A 364 -4.61 -5.35 -21.46
N ASN A 365 -4.51 -5.41 -22.79
CA ASN A 365 -3.66 -4.59 -23.63
C ASN A 365 -4.13 -3.12 -23.61
N TRP A 366 -3.53 -2.25 -22.79
CA TRP A 366 -3.90 -0.83 -22.73
C TRP A 366 -2.77 0.09 -23.20
N LYS A 367 -2.86 0.45 -24.49
CA LYS A 367 -1.97 1.34 -25.27
C LYS A 367 -1.89 2.80 -24.76
N TYR A 368 -2.45 3.13 -23.59
CA TYR A 368 -2.41 4.47 -22.95
C TYR A 368 -1.55 4.54 -21.66
N LEU A 369 -0.82 3.47 -21.31
CA LEU A 369 -0.03 3.36 -20.07
C LEU A 369 1.43 3.85 -20.18
N PHE A 370 1.82 4.49 -21.29
CA PHE A 370 3.22 4.92 -21.51
C PHE A 370 3.50 6.40 -21.22
N ASP A 371 2.56 7.17 -20.68
CA ASP A 371 2.92 8.45 -20.09
C ASP A 371 3.51 8.18 -18.70
N ARG A 372 4.83 8.36 -18.55
CA ARG A 372 5.52 8.33 -17.26
C ARG A 372 4.74 9.20 -16.25
N PRO A 373 4.51 8.75 -15.00
CA PRO A 373 3.90 9.60 -13.99
C PRO A 373 4.66 10.91 -13.92
N LEU A 374 3.94 12.03 -13.90
CA LEU A 374 4.55 13.36 -13.91
C LEU A 374 5.49 13.52 -12.71
N ASP A 375 6.79 13.54 -12.98
CA ASP A 375 7.86 13.68 -11.97
C ASP A 375 8.19 15.16 -11.70
N LYS A 376 7.17 16.02 -11.76
CA LYS A 376 7.29 17.46 -11.55
C LYS A 376 6.26 17.90 -10.52
N PRO A 377 6.57 18.83 -9.62
CA PRO A 377 5.56 19.46 -8.77
C PRO A 377 4.45 20.07 -9.62
N VAL A 378 3.25 20.17 -9.06
CA VAL A 378 2.09 20.71 -9.75
C VAL A 378 1.38 21.74 -8.90
N ASP A 379 0.88 22.80 -9.53
CA ASP A 379 0.01 23.80 -8.90
C ASP A 379 -1.43 23.67 -9.41
N LYS A 380 -2.37 23.43 -8.51
CA LYS A 380 -3.81 23.29 -8.86
C LYS A 380 -4.49 24.60 -9.28
N ARG A 381 -3.92 25.77 -8.95
CA ARG A 381 -4.45 27.11 -9.29
C ARG A 381 -5.94 27.28 -8.91
N THR A 382 -6.32 26.96 -7.66
CA THR A 382 -7.73 26.87 -7.26
C THR A 382 -8.44 28.20 -7.01
N GLY A 383 -7.70 29.32 -6.98
CA GLY A 383 -8.28 30.66 -6.78
C GLY A 383 -9.10 31.14 -7.97
N VAL A 384 -10.03 32.08 -7.74
CA VAL A 384 -10.90 32.69 -8.78
C VAL A 384 -10.06 33.30 -9.92
N ILE A 385 -8.95 33.95 -9.57
CA ILE A 385 -8.02 34.59 -10.50
C ILE A 385 -6.94 33.60 -11.00
N ARG A 386 -6.97 32.33 -10.57
CA ARG A 386 -6.02 31.25 -10.93
C ARG A 386 -4.54 31.66 -10.83
N LYS A 387 -4.21 32.48 -9.84
CA LYS A 387 -2.83 32.84 -9.49
C LYS A 387 -2.15 31.70 -8.73
N PHE A 388 -0.82 31.71 -8.76
CA PHE A 388 0.01 30.81 -7.96
C PHE A 388 -0.35 30.93 -6.48
N MET A 389 -0.53 29.80 -5.80
CA MET A 389 -0.74 29.76 -4.36
C MET A 389 0.07 28.62 -3.76
N GLU A 390 0.87 28.90 -2.72
CA GLU A 390 1.70 27.88 -2.06
C GLU A 390 0.90 26.66 -1.60
N ARG A 391 -0.31 26.88 -1.09
CA ARG A 391 -1.23 25.82 -0.63
C ARG A 391 -1.73 24.88 -1.73
N ASP A 392 -1.57 25.26 -2.99
CA ASP A 392 -2.02 24.52 -4.17
C ASP A 392 -0.89 23.76 -4.85
N VAL A 393 0.35 23.89 -4.37
CA VAL A 393 1.51 23.12 -4.84
C VAL A 393 1.53 21.74 -4.20
N TYR A 394 1.72 20.72 -5.02
CA TYR A 394 1.86 19.32 -4.63
C TYR A 394 3.11 18.72 -5.26
N TRP A 395 3.77 17.85 -4.52
CA TRP A 395 5.06 17.24 -4.86
C TRP A 395 4.89 15.74 -5.18
N PRO A 396 5.48 15.23 -6.26
CA PRO A 396 5.37 13.82 -6.60
C PRO A 396 6.15 12.96 -5.61
N VAL A 397 5.48 11.98 -5.00
CA VAL A 397 6.06 11.02 -4.06
C VAL A 397 6.08 9.64 -4.72
N TYR A 398 7.17 8.92 -4.52
CA TYR A 398 7.39 7.56 -5.02
C TYR A 398 8.08 6.70 -3.96
N ASN A 399 8.14 5.38 -4.15
CA ASN A 399 8.93 4.47 -3.32
C ASN A 399 10.39 4.93 -3.19
N SER A 400 11.03 5.32 -4.30
CA SER A 400 12.36 5.92 -4.33
C SER A 400 12.50 7.19 -3.47
N THR A 401 11.42 7.91 -3.18
CA THR A 401 11.45 9.05 -2.25
C THR A 401 11.58 8.58 -0.81
N TYR A 402 10.83 7.53 -0.41
CA TYR A 402 11.00 6.86 0.88
C TYR A 402 12.39 6.22 1.00
N ASN A 403 12.87 5.53 -0.03
CA ASN A 403 14.19 4.90 -0.03
C ASN A 403 15.31 5.93 0.13
N ARG A 404 15.26 7.07 -0.58
CA ARG A 404 16.23 8.17 -0.37
C ARG A 404 16.17 8.75 1.03
N TRP A 405 14.97 8.91 1.60
CA TRP A 405 14.82 9.38 2.98
C TRP A 405 15.42 8.38 3.98
N ARG A 406 15.19 7.08 3.77
CA ARG A 406 15.76 5.99 4.57
C ARG A 406 17.28 6.02 4.57
N GLU A 407 17.89 6.15 3.39
CA GLU A 407 19.34 6.22 3.25
C GLU A 407 19.93 7.46 3.92
N ARG A 408 19.24 8.62 3.85
CA ARG A 408 19.72 9.86 4.47
C ARG A 408 19.69 9.82 6.00
N HIS A 409 18.69 9.17 6.59
CA HIS A 409 18.48 9.17 8.03
C HIS A 409 18.91 7.87 8.73
N ASN A 410 19.22 6.81 7.98
CA ASN A 410 19.44 5.49 8.54
C ASN A 410 18.26 5.01 9.44
N ARG A 411 17.05 5.41 9.06
CA ARG A 411 15.75 5.05 9.66
C ARG A 411 14.75 4.75 8.56
N GLY A 412 13.51 4.39 8.85
CA GLY A 412 12.54 4.03 7.80
C GLY A 412 12.54 2.52 7.61
N GLY A 413 11.87 1.81 8.52
CA GLY A 413 11.89 0.36 8.58
C GLY A 413 10.63 -0.24 7.97
N ASP A 414 10.79 -1.12 6.98
CA ASP A 414 9.68 -1.93 6.49
C ASP A 414 9.26 -2.96 7.56
N PHE A 415 8.01 -3.40 7.54
CA PHE A 415 7.52 -4.38 8.51
C PHE A 415 6.34 -5.19 7.96
N MET A 416 6.11 -6.34 8.58
CA MET A 416 4.94 -7.17 8.32
C MET A 416 3.78 -6.73 9.20
N ILE A 417 2.59 -6.65 8.64
CA ILE A 417 1.35 -6.38 9.38
C ILE A 417 0.66 -7.71 9.64
N TYR A 418 0.25 -7.93 10.89
CA TYR A 418 -0.63 -9.04 11.29
C TYR A 418 -1.74 -8.53 12.19
N SER A 419 -3.00 -8.65 11.77
CA SER A 419 -4.08 -8.41 12.73
C SER A 419 -4.18 -9.57 13.73
N LYS A 420 -4.68 -9.26 14.94
CA LYS A 420 -4.94 -10.28 15.96
C LYS A 420 -5.88 -11.36 15.40
N PRO A 421 -5.49 -12.66 15.43
CA PRO A 421 -6.35 -13.71 14.92
C PRO A 421 -7.67 -13.85 15.67
N LYS A 422 -8.77 -13.72 14.94
CA LYS A 422 -10.14 -13.86 15.46
C LYS A 422 -10.56 -15.32 15.42
N TYR A 423 -10.91 -15.87 16.58
CA TYR A 423 -11.42 -17.24 16.70
C TYR A 423 -12.89 -17.31 16.26
N VAL A 424 -13.19 -18.12 15.25
CA VAL A 424 -14.51 -18.19 14.61
C VAL A 424 -15.00 -19.63 14.62
N LYS A 425 -16.20 -19.85 15.17
CA LYS A 425 -16.92 -21.11 15.06
C LYS A 425 -17.54 -21.23 13.68
N LEU A 426 -17.31 -22.34 12.98
CA LEU A 426 -17.90 -22.58 11.68
C LEU A 426 -19.35 -23.03 11.83
N GLY A 427 -20.23 -22.55 10.94
CA GLY A 427 -21.62 -23.02 10.87
C GLY A 427 -21.71 -24.48 10.42
N ARG A 428 -20.75 -24.93 9.59
CA ARG A 428 -20.55 -26.31 9.17
C ARG A 428 -19.07 -26.67 9.38
N PRO A 429 -18.73 -27.76 10.08
CA PRO A 429 -17.33 -28.18 10.19
C PRO A 429 -16.72 -28.51 8.82
N ILE A 430 -15.41 -28.27 8.66
CA ILE A 430 -14.66 -28.80 7.51
C ILE A 430 -14.31 -30.25 7.84
N GLU A 431 -14.88 -31.19 7.09
CA GLU A 431 -14.64 -32.61 7.25
C GLU A 431 -13.54 -33.07 6.30
N VAL A 432 -12.54 -33.77 6.81
CA VAL A 432 -11.40 -34.25 6.02
C VAL A 432 -11.10 -35.70 6.40
N ASP A 433 -11.03 -36.57 5.41
CA ASP A 433 -10.54 -37.93 5.59
C ASP A 433 -9.00 -37.93 5.56
N VAL A 434 -8.39 -38.24 6.70
CA VAL A 434 -6.93 -38.32 6.85
C VAL A 434 -6.41 -39.68 6.37
N GLY A 435 -7.24 -40.71 6.41
CA GLY A 435 -6.90 -42.10 6.13
C GLY A 435 -6.28 -42.83 7.34
N VAL A 436 -5.70 -43.99 7.06
CA VAL A 436 -5.17 -44.89 8.08
C VAL A 436 -3.94 -44.29 8.79
N ILE A 437 -3.98 -44.25 10.12
CA ILE A 437 -2.81 -44.04 10.98
C ILE A 437 -2.60 -45.25 11.88
N CYS A 438 -1.35 -45.63 12.14
CA CYS A 438 -1.02 -46.83 12.91
C CYS A 438 0.11 -46.57 13.91
N ARG A 439 0.13 -47.36 14.99
CA ARG A 439 1.29 -47.50 15.89
C ARG A 439 2.33 -48.46 15.29
N PRO A 440 3.57 -48.48 15.81
CA PRO A 440 4.54 -49.54 15.52
C PRO A 440 3.93 -50.92 15.75
N ALA A 441 4.38 -51.88 14.94
CA ALA A 441 3.97 -53.27 15.07
C ALA A 441 4.50 -53.87 16.40
N GLU A 442 3.63 -54.57 17.12
CA GLU A 442 3.96 -55.33 18.32
C GLU A 442 4.03 -56.82 17.98
N LYS A 443 4.96 -57.56 18.59
CA LYS A 443 4.96 -59.02 18.49
C LYS A 443 3.71 -59.59 19.17
N MET A 444 3.09 -60.57 18.52
CA MET A 444 1.92 -61.30 19.03
C MET A 444 2.30 -62.39 20.01
#